data_AF-A0A6B2LUX5-F1
#
_entry.id   AF-A0A6B2LUX5-F1
#
_cell.length_a   1.000
_cell.length_b   1.000
_cell.length_c   1.000
_cell.angle_alpha   90.00
_cell.angle_beta   90.00
_cell.angle_gamma   90.00
#
_symmetry.space_group_name_H-M   'P 1'
#
loop_
_entity.id
_entity.type
_entity.pdbx_description
1 polymer ?
#
loop_
_entity_poly.entity_id
_entity_poly.type
_entity_poly.pdbx_seq_one_letter_code
_entity_poly.pdbx_strand_id
1 'polypeptide(L)'
;MNLNPYIGKEVIVKFTGGRQVKGVLRGYDTLVNIVLDDTIEYLRDPEDPYQLSGKTRALGLSVCRGNAVMCAYPAEGTEEIDNPFADAEEGGT
;
A
#
# COMPACT_ATOMS: atom_id res chain seq x y z
N MET A 1 15.63 -4.46 -0.01
CA MET A 1 14.61 -3.92 0.92
C MET A 1 14.69 -4.70 2.21
N ASN A 2 14.85 -4.05 3.37
CA ASN A 2 14.89 -4.76 4.66
C ASN A 2 13.54 -4.59 5.36
N LEU A 3 12.73 -5.66 5.38
CA LEU A 3 11.40 -5.68 6.00
C LEU A 3 11.43 -6.19 7.45
N ASN A 4 12.57 -6.72 7.91
CA ASN A 4 12.71 -7.30 9.24
C ASN A 4 12.29 -6.37 10.40
N PRO A 5 12.58 -5.06 10.38
CA PRO A 5 12.15 -4.15 11.46
C PRO A 5 10.63 -3.96 11.58
N TYR A 6 9.88 -4.39 10.57
CA TYR A 6 8.44 -4.21 10.48
C TYR A 6 7.66 -5.50 10.77
N ILE A 7 8.34 -6.61 11.09
CA ILE A 7 7.66 -7.85 11.49
C ILE A 7 6.75 -7.57 12.70
N GLY A 8 5.49 -8.00 12.61
CA GLY A 8 4.45 -7.75 13.61
C GLY A 8 3.81 -6.36 13.54
N LYS A 9 4.26 -5.48 12.63
CA LYS A 9 3.67 -4.15 12.41
C LYS A 9 2.76 -4.13 11.20
N GLU A 10 1.82 -3.19 11.18
CA GLU A 10 1.03 -2.91 9.99
C GLU A 10 1.90 -2.27 8.91
N VAL A 11 1.84 -2.84 7.71
CA VAL A 11 2.47 -2.31 6.51
C VAL A 11 1.43 -2.12 5.42
N ILE A 12 1.64 -1.11 4.59
CA ILE A 12 0.88 -0.90 3.35
C ILE A 12 1.75 -1.39 2.20
N VAL A 13 1.16 -2.22 1.33
CA VAL A 13 1.81 -2.76 0.14
C VAL A 13 1.05 -2.29 -1.09
N LYS A 14 1.76 -1.64 -2.01
CA LYS A 14 1.23 -1.22 -3.33
C LYS A 14 1.77 -2.14 -4.42
N PHE A 15 0.88 -2.55 -5.30
CA PHE A 15 1.19 -3.44 -6.41
C PHE A 15 1.22 -2.70 -7.75
N THR A 16 1.93 -3.28 -8.71
CA THR A 16 1.77 -2.92 -10.12
C THR A 16 0.30 -3.11 -10.52
N GLY A 17 -0.24 -2.17 -11.29
CA GLY A 17 -1.68 -2.14 -11.59
C GLY A 17 -2.55 -1.53 -10.48
N GLY A 18 -1.92 -0.93 -9.46
CA GLY A 18 -2.53 0.01 -8.50
C GLY A 18 -3.41 -0.61 -7.43
N ARG A 19 -3.38 -1.93 -7.25
CA ARG A 19 -3.93 -2.57 -6.05
C ARG A 19 -3.13 -2.11 -4.83
N GLN A 20 -3.84 -1.88 -3.72
CA GLN A 20 -3.25 -1.53 -2.44
C GLN A 20 -3.84 -2.39 -1.34
N VAL A 21 -2.99 -2.91 -0.47
CA VAL A 21 -3.40 -3.67 0.73
C VAL A 21 -2.70 -3.16 1.97
N LYS A 22 -3.34 -3.30 3.13
CA LYS A 22 -2.74 -3.12 4.45
C LYS A 22 -2.87 -4.42 5.22
N GLY A 23 -1.85 -4.80 5.97
CA GLY A 23 -1.92 -5.97 6.85
C GLY A 23 -0.71 -6.04 7.80
N VAL A 24 -0.77 -6.95 8.75
CA VAL A 24 0.32 -7.18 9.70
C VAL A 24 1.39 -8.04 9.05
N LEU A 25 2.62 -7.54 8.96
CA LEU A 25 3.73 -8.27 8.36
C LEU A 25 4.10 -9.48 9.22
N ARG A 26 3.91 -10.70 8.69
CA ARG A 26 4.30 -11.95 9.36
C ARG A 26 5.62 -12.52 8.87
N GLY A 27 5.99 -12.24 7.62
CA GLY A 27 7.21 -12.76 7.03
C GLY A 27 7.44 -12.28 5.61
N TYR A 28 8.66 -12.49 5.12
CA TYR A 28 9.03 -12.23 3.74
C TYR A 28 10.21 -13.12 3.33
N ASP A 29 10.43 -13.26 2.03
CA ASP A 29 11.58 -13.99 1.47
C ASP A 29 12.50 -13.10 0.63
N THR A 30 13.54 -13.70 0.05
CA THR A 30 14.52 -13.00 -0.79
C THR A 30 13.94 -12.48 -2.11
N LEU A 31 12.80 -13.01 -2.56
CA LEU A 31 12.08 -12.55 -3.74
C LEU A 31 11.01 -11.52 -3.39
N VAL A 32 10.95 -11.08 -2.12
CA VAL A 32 9.97 -10.11 -1.62
C VAL A 32 8.53 -10.63 -1.76
N ASN A 33 8.33 -11.94 -1.68
CA ASN A 33 7.00 -12.45 -1.36
C ASN A 33 6.71 -12.06 0.09
N ILE A 34 5.57 -11.42 0.36
CA ILE A 34 5.23 -10.87 1.67
C ILE A 34 4.03 -11.64 2.23
N VAL A 35 4.15 -12.11 3.46
CA VAL A 35 3.04 -12.74 4.19
C VAL A 35 2.42 -11.70 5.09
N LEU A 36 1.13 -11.43 4.87
CA LEU A 36 0.34 -10.49 5.65
C LEU A 36 -0.80 -11.22 6.36
N ASP A 37 -1.02 -10.85 7.62
CA ASP A 37 -2.18 -11.26 8.41
C ASP A 37 -3.15 -10.10 8.56
N ASP A 38 -4.42 -10.39 8.86
CA ASP A 38 -5.50 -9.39 8.94
C ASP A 38 -5.55 -8.44 7.73
N THR A 39 -5.31 -9.00 6.53
CA THR A 39 -5.13 -8.21 5.32
C THR A 39 -6.44 -7.55 4.89
N ILE A 40 -6.37 -6.26 4.59
CA ILE A 40 -7.44 -5.43 4.05
C ILE A 40 -6.99 -4.90 2.69
N GLU A 41 -7.81 -5.10 1.65
CA GLU A 41 -7.60 -4.47 0.33
C GLU A 41 -8.43 -3.20 0.21
N TYR A 42 -7.81 -2.16 -0.33
CA TYR A 42 -8.47 -0.92 -0.74
C TYR A 42 -8.88 -1.05 -2.20
N LEU A 43 -10.18 -0.96 -2.47
CA LEU A 43 -10.74 -1.12 -3.80
C LEU A 43 -10.53 0.15 -4.61
N ARG A 44 -10.11 0.01 -5.87
CA ARG A 44 -9.95 1.13 -6.82
C ARG A 44 -11.32 1.62 -7.30
N ASP A 45 -11.38 2.87 -7.71
CA ASP A 45 -12.56 3.42 -8.38
C ASP A 45 -12.69 2.80 -9.78
N PRO A 46 -13.89 2.33 -10.19
CA PRO A 46 -14.11 1.79 -11.52
C PRO A 46 -14.00 2.83 -12.64
N GLU A 47 -14.27 4.10 -12.35
CA GLU A 47 -14.25 5.22 -13.31
C GLU A 47 -12.85 5.86 -13.40
N ASP A 48 -12.14 5.96 -12.27
CA ASP A 48 -10.75 6.41 -12.25
C ASP A 48 -9.85 5.37 -11.58
N PRO A 49 -9.11 4.54 -12.35
CA PRO A 49 -8.23 3.54 -11.75
C PRO A 49 -7.21 4.22 -10.84
N TYR A 50 -6.73 5.44 -11.12
CA TYR A 50 -5.70 6.08 -10.31
C TYR A 50 -6.18 6.51 -8.91
N GLN A 51 -7.48 6.41 -8.62
CA GLN A 51 -8.05 6.71 -7.31
C GLN A 51 -8.56 5.47 -6.56
N LEU A 52 -8.55 5.56 -5.23
CA LEU A 52 -9.20 4.58 -4.36
C LEU A 52 -10.67 4.96 -4.20
N SER A 53 -11.56 3.97 -4.27
CA SER A 53 -13.01 4.16 -4.11
C SER A 53 -13.48 4.42 -2.67
N GLY A 54 -12.55 4.47 -1.71
CA GLY A 54 -12.83 4.50 -0.27
C GLY A 54 -13.38 3.19 0.32
N LYS A 55 -13.73 2.20 -0.52
CA LYS A 55 -14.24 0.89 -0.08
C LYS A 55 -13.10 -0.06 0.22
N THR A 56 -13.32 -0.94 1.20
CA THR A 56 -12.35 -1.97 1.58
C THR A 56 -12.97 -3.36 1.59
N ARG A 57 -12.14 -4.40 1.51
CA ARG A 57 -12.53 -5.79 1.76
C ARG A 57 -11.49 -6.53 2.60
N ALA A 58 -11.96 -7.37 3.50
CA ALA A 58 -11.09 -8.24 4.30
C ALA A 58 -10.68 -9.47 3.48
N LEU A 59 -9.40 -9.82 3.56
CA LEU A 59 -8.79 -10.99 2.93
C LEU A 59 -8.21 -11.96 3.96
N GLY A 60 -7.97 -11.52 5.20
CA GLY A 60 -7.37 -12.35 6.25
C GLY A 60 -5.90 -12.64 5.98
N LEU A 61 -5.48 -13.91 6.11
CA LEU A 61 -4.12 -14.33 5.81
C LEU A 61 -3.88 -14.33 4.28
N SER A 62 -2.92 -13.55 3.83
CA SER A 62 -2.62 -13.36 2.41
C SER A 62 -1.13 -13.44 2.11
N VAL A 63 -0.79 -13.90 0.91
CA VAL A 63 0.58 -13.86 0.38
C VAL A 63 0.63 -12.91 -0.81
N CYS A 64 1.39 -11.84 -0.68
CA CYS A 64 1.69 -10.89 -1.74
C CYS A 64 2.84 -11.43 -2.58
N ARG A 65 2.63 -11.55 -3.90
CA ARG A 65 3.65 -12.07 -4.82
C ARG A 65 4.66 -10.98 -5.17
N GLY A 66 5.94 -11.20 -4.88
CA GLY A 66 6.98 -10.18 -4.91
C GLY A 66 7.22 -9.52 -6.27
N ASN A 67 7.00 -10.24 -7.37
CA ASN A 67 7.13 -9.69 -8.73
C ASN A 67 6.12 -8.58 -9.05
N ALA A 68 5.02 -8.49 -8.30
CA ALA A 68 4.00 -7.46 -8.46
C ALA A 68 4.12 -6.35 -7.41
N VAL A 69 4.97 -6.50 -6.39
CA VAL A 69 5.14 -5.50 -5.33
C VAL A 69 5.93 -4.32 -5.88
N MET A 70 5.34 -3.12 -5.86
CA MET A 70 6.05 -1.87 -6.19
C MET A 70 6.70 -1.26 -4.96
N CYS A 71 5.97 -1.15 -3.86
CA CYS A 71 6.52 -0.66 -2.60
C CYS A 71 5.77 -1.25 -1.40
N ALA A 72 6.46 -1.25 -0.26
CA ALA A 72 5.92 -1.57 1.04
C ALA A 72 6.48 -0.59 2.08
N TYR A 73 5.63 -0.05 2.94
CA TYR A 73 6.01 0.96 3.94
C TYR A 73 5.17 0.79 5.21
N PRO A 74 5.68 1.22 6.38
CA PRO A 74 4.90 1.16 7.62
C PRO A 74 3.63 2.00 7.50
N ALA A 75 2.51 1.49 8.02
CA ALA A 75 1.29 2.28 8.13
C ALA A 75 1.45 3.39 9.18
N GLU A 76 2.19 3.10 10.24
CA GLU A 76 2.55 4.08 11.28
C GLU A 76 3.43 5.20 10.70
N GLY A 77 3.06 6.45 10.95
CA GLY A 77 3.78 7.63 10.46
C GLY A 77 3.55 7.97 8.99
N THR A 78 2.65 7.24 8.30
CA THR A 78 2.20 7.62 6.95
C THR A 78 0.80 8.19 7.02
N GLU A 79 0.63 9.42 6.54
CA GLU A 79 -0.66 10.08 6.40
C GLU A 79 -0.85 10.58 4.97
N GLU A 80 -2.10 10.59 4.54
CA GLU A 80 -2.49 11.23 3.29
C GLU A 80 -2.62 12.74 3.57
N ILE A 81 -1.95 13.53 2.74
CA ILE A 81 -1.96 14.99 2.82
C ILE A 81 -2.50 15.56 1.51
N ASP A 82 -3.08 16.75 1.59
CA ASP A 82 -3.38 17.54 0.39
C ASP A 82 -2.10 17.84 -0.38
N ASN A 83 -2.23 18.07 -1.69
CA ASN A 83 -1.09 18.39 -2.55
C ASN A 83 -0.32 19.61 -2.00
N PRO A 84 0.93 19.44 -1.51
CA PRO A 84 1.67 20.52 -0.87
C PRO A 84 2.18 21.58 -1.87
N PHE A 85 1.96 21.37 -3.17
CA PHE A 85 2.35 22.28 -4.26
C PHE A 85 1.15 22.92 -4.96
N ALA A 86 -0.07 22.74 -4.45
CA ALA A 86 -1.28 23.30 -5.07
C ALA A 86 -1.18 24.82 -5.29
N ASP A 87 -0.57 25.55 -4.35
CA ASP A 87 -0.41 27.01 -4.42
C ASP A 87 0.65 27.47 -5.44
N ALA A 88 1.57 26.59 -5.86
CA ALA A 88 2.68 26.95 -6.76
C ALA A 88 2.28 26.97 -8.24
N GLU A 89 1.14 26.37 -8.61
CA GLU A 89 0.66 26.32 -9.99
C GLU A 89 -0.06 27.62 -10.43
N GLU A 90 -0.51 28.47 -9.50
CA GLU A 90 -1.15 29.76 -9.82
C GLU A 90 -0.15 30.87 -10.24
N GLY A 91 1.16 30.66 -10.06
CA GLY A 91 2.20 31.65 -10.37
C GLY A 91 2.79 31.58 -11.78
N GLY A 92 2.34 30.64 -12.62
CA GLY A 92 2.86 30.42 -13.97
C GLY A 92 1.90 30.90 -15.06
N THR A 93 1.74 32.21 -15.23
CA THR A 93 1.16 32.80 -16.46
C THR A 93 2.12 33.81 -17.07
#